data_AF-A0A941AD14-F1
#
_entry.id   AF-A0A941AD14-F1
#
_cell.length_a   1.000
_cell.length_b   1.000
_cell.length_c   1.000
_cell.angle_alpha   90.00
_cell.angle_beta   90.00
_cell.angle_gamma   90.00
#
_symmetry.space_group_name_H-M   'P 1'
#
loop_
_entity.id
_entity.type
_entity.pdbx_description
1 polymer ?
#
loop_
_entity_poly.entity_id
_entity_poly.type
_entity_poly.pdbx_seq_one_letter_code
_entity_poly.pdbx_strand_id
1 'polypeptide(L)'
;VITFGLEPQEVGDEIISAIRERMDSEGMVKLEPKVVPLSPGQRVKIGEGPFAGLDAIFLEELPDRERVVLLLDAVSSYRLTIEKQSLEH
;
A
#
# COMPACT_ATOMS: atom_id res chain seq x y z
N VAL A 1 -12.13 17.46 1.65
CA VAL A 1 -12.75 17.89 2.93
C VAL A 1 -13.41 16.66 3.53
N ILE A 2 -13.11 16.31 4.78
CA ILE A 2 -13.81 15.24 5.49
C ILE A 2 -15.03 15.86 6.17
N THR A 3 -16.20 15.29 5.95
CA THR A 3 -17.47 15.74 6.56
C THR A 3 -18.14 14.56 7.24
N PHE A 4 -18.61 14.77 8.48
CA PHE A 4 -19.54 13.87 9.14
C PHE A 4 -20.88 14.59 9.25
N GLY A 5 -21.74 14.42 8.25
CA GLY A 5 -22.96 15.20 8.09
C GLY A 5 -22.81 16.33 7.06
N LEU A 6 -23.45 17.47 7.30
CA LEU A 6 -23.60 18.56 6.34
C LEU A 6 -22.51 19.64 6.45
N GLU A 7 -21.76 19.66 7.55
CA GLU A 7 -20.73 20.69 7.81
C GLU A 7 -19.32 20.09 7.86
N PRO A 8 -18.29 20.88 7.47
CA PRO A 8 -16.89 20.50 7.65
C PRO A 8 -16.58 20.26 9.13
N GLN A 9 -15.92 19.15 9.42
CA GLN A 9 -15.50 18.86 10.79
C GLN A 9 -14.30 19.72 11.15
N GLU A 10 -14.38 20.45 12.28
CA GLU A 10 -13.22 21.11 12.86
C GLU A 10 -12.20 20.08 13.37
N VAL A 11 -10.93 20.35 13.11
CA VAL A 11 -9.81 19.51 13.55
C VAL A 11 -9.30 20.05 14.88
N GLY A 12 -9.22 19.20 15.90
CA GLY A 12 -8.70 19.58 17.22
C GLY A 12 -7.25 20.07 17.16
N ASP A 13 -6.92 21.06 17.99
CA ASP A 13 -5.60 21.68 18.06
C ASP A 13 -4.50 20.67 18.40
N GLU A 14 -4.82 19.62 19.15
CA GLU A 14 -3.91 18.53 19.48
C GLU A 14 -3.50 17.72 18.24
N ILE A 15 -4.42 17.50 17.30
CA ILE A 15 -4.15 16.81 16.03
C ILE A 15 -3.27 17.69 15.14
N ILE A 16 -3.59 18.98 15.07
CA ILE A 16 -2.82 19.97 14.32
C ILE A 16 -1.39 20.05 14.86
N SER A 17 -1.24 20.08 16.19
CA SER A 17 0.06 20.13 16.87
C SER A 17 0.87 18.88 16.59
N ALA A 18 0.27 17.69 16.71
CA ALA A 18 0.94 16.42 16.44
C ALA A 18 1.42 16.27 14.98
N ILE A 19 0.71 16.87 14.01
CA ILE A 19 1.17 16.92 12.62
C ILE A 19 2.36 17.88 12.49
N ARG A 20 2.28 19.07 13.09
CA ARG A 20 3.34 20.09 13.05
C ARG A 20 4.65 19.62 13.68
N GLU A 21 4.58 18.87 14.77
CA GLU A 21 5.76 18.29 15.43
C GLU A 21 6.57 17.35 14.54
N ARG A 22 5.94 16.78 13.50
CA ARG A 22 6.58 15.89 12.53
C ARG A 22 7.13 16.61 11.30
N MET A 23 6.89 17.91 11.18
CA MET A 23 7.35 18.72 10.05
C MET A 23 8.77 19.23 10.30
N ASP A 24 9.58 19.29 9.25
CA ASP A 24 10.89 19.94 9.29
C ASP A 24 10.76 21.48 9.24
N SER A 25 11.91 22.16 9.21
CA SER A 25 11.99 23.63 9.17
C SER A 25 11.34 24.25 7.91
N GLU A 26 11.12 23.46 6.85
CA GLU A 26 10.44 23.90 5.63
C GLU A 26 8.95 23.52 5.62
N GLY A 27 8.45 22.92 6.71
CA GLY A 27 7.08 22.48 6.81
C GLY A 27 6.81 21.17 6.06
N MET A 28 7.82 20.33 5.83
CA MET A 28 7.63 19.05 5.15
C MET A 28 7.71 17.89 6.14
N VAL A 29 6.84 16.90 5.98
CA VAL A 29 6.97 15.61 6.68
C VAL A 29 7.70 14.66 5.74
N LYS A 30 8.95 14.33 6.05
CA LYS A 30 9.68 13.30 5.32
C LYS A 30 9.10 11.95 5.73
N LEU A 31 8.29 11.36 4.86
CA LEU A 31 7.90 9.96 4.98
C LEU A 31 9.14 9.14 4.60
N GLU A 32 9.84 8.61 5.59
CA GLU A 32 10.86 7.60 5.28
C GLU A 32 10.14 6.39 4.68
N PRO A 33 10.48 6.00 3.44
CA PRO A 33 9.99 4.74 2.90
C PRO A 33 10.36 3.67 3.92
N LYS A 34 9.39 2.84 4.28
CA LYS A 34 9.69 1.68 5.11
C LYS A 34 10.52 0.75 4.24
N VAL A 35 11.85 0.91 4.28
CA VAL A 35 12.78 0.08 3.53
C VAL A 35 12.67 -1.32 4.12
N VAL A 36 11.87 -2.16 3.48
CA VAL A 36 11.86 -3.59 3.77
C VAL A 36 13.01 -4.15 2.92
N PRO A 37 14.14 -4.56 3.50
CA PRO A 37 15.21 -5.14 2.72
C PRO A 37 14.70 -6.45 2.11
N LEU A 38 14.42 -6.44 0.80
CA LEU A 38 13.99 -7.60 0.04
C LEU A 38 15.14 -8.06 -0.85
N SER A 39 15.44 -9.36 -0.78
CA SER A 39 16.45 -9.99 -1.64
C SER A 39 15.77 -10.85 -2.71
N PRO A 40 16.20 -10.79 -3.99
CA PRO A 40 15.72 -11.71 -5.02
C PRO A 40 15.76 -13.17 -4.54
N GLY A 41 14.66 -13.90 -4.71
CA GLY A 41 14.48 -15.26 -4.22
C GLY A 41 13.86 -15.37 -2.81
N GLN A 42 13.68 -14.25 -2.10
CA GLN A 42 13.07 -14.25 -0.77
C GLN A 42 11.58 -14.59 -0.83
N ARG A 43 11.15 -15.50 0.04
CA ARG A 43 9.72 -15.78 0.26
C ARG A 43 9.06 -14.67 1.07
N VAL A 44 7.91 -14.22 0.60
CA VAL A 44 7.10 -13.17 1.21
C VAL A 44 5.63 -13.59 1.23
N LYS A 45 4.85 -13.04 2.17
CA LYS A 45 3.39 -13.19 2.21
C LYS A 45 2.74 -11.87 1.84
N ILE A 46 1.78 -11.90 0.92
CA ILE A 46 1.06 -10.70 0.49
C ILE A 46 0.08 -10.29 1.60
N GLY A 47 0.20 -9.05 2.08
CA GLY A 47 -0.62 -8.56 3.20
C GLY A 47 -2.00 -8.05 2.79
N GLU A 48 -2.12 -7.45 1.61
CA GLU A 48 -3.32 -6.69 1.20
C GLU A 48 -3.61 -6.84 -0.29
N GLY A 49 -4.82 -6.43 -0.70
CA GLY A 49 -5.28 -6.51 -2.08
C GLY A 49 -5.81 -7.90 -2.49
N PRO A 50 -6.09 -8.11 -3.78
CA PRO A 50 -6.80 -9.30 -4.27
C PRO A 50 -6.02 -10.62 -4.09
N PHE A 51 -4.72 -10.54 -3.81
CA PHE A 51 -3.84 -11.69 -3.59
C PHE A 51 -3.39 -11.81 -2.12
N ALA A 52 -4.01 -11.08 -1.19
CA ALA A 52 -3.70 -11.14 0.24
C ALA A 52 -3.78 -12.58 0.78
N GLY A 53 -2.83 -12.94 1.64
CA GLY A 53 -2.70 -14.26 2.25
C GLY A 53 -1.85 -15.25 1.44
N LEU A 54 -1.65 -15.02 0.13
CA LEU A 54 -0.81 -15.88 -0.71
C LEU A 54 0.68 -15.70 -0.40
N ASP A 55 1.42 -16.80 -0.49
CA ASP A 55 2.88 -16.80 -0.46
C ASP A 55 3.43 -16.55 -1.87
N ALA A 56 4.58 -15.90 -1.95
CA ALA A 56 5.24 -15.54 -3.20
C ALA A 56 6.76 -15.45 -3.04
N ILE A 57 7.49 -15.45 -4.14
CA ILE A 57 8.93 -15.22 -4.21
C ILE A 57 9.17 -13.83 -4.81
N PHE A 58 9.91 -12.99 -4.10
CA PHE A 58 10.34 -11.69 -4.59
C PHE A 58 11.39 -11.84 -5.70
N LEU A 59 11.21 -11.13 -6.82
CA LEU A 59 12.13 -11.18 -7.96
C LEU A 59 12.98 -9.91 -8.05
N GLU A 60 12.34 -8.75 -8.17
CA GLU A 60 13.02 -7.46 -8.35
C GLU A 60 12.15 -6.28 -7.95
N GLU A 61 12.79 -5.14 -7.68
CA GLU A 61 12.13 -3.84 -7.53
C GLU A 61 12.05 -3.13 -8.87
N LEU A 62 10.96 -2.40 -9.12
CA LEU A 62 10.84 -1.56 -10.31
C LEU A 62 11.40 -0.16 -10.03
N PRO A 63 12.08 0.48 -11.00
CA PRO A 63 12.84 1.71 -10.75
C PRO A 63 12.02 2.95 -10.37
N ASP A 64 10.70 2.96 -10.63
CA ASP A 64 9.96 4.21 -10.78
C ASP A 64 8.75 4.41 -9.87
N ARG A 65 8.36 3.41 -9.07
CA ARG A 65 7.33 3.51 -8.03
C ARG A 65 7.58 2.35 -7.09
N GLU A 66 7.43 2.53 -5.78
CA GLU A 66 7.47 1.51 -4.70
C GLU A 66 6.65 0.24 -5.06
N ARG A 67 7.14 -0.55 -6.01
CA ARG A 67 6.48 -1.64 -6.72
C ARG A 67 7.52 -2.71 -6.91
N VAL A 68 7.08 -3.94 -6.71
CA VAL A 68 7.92 -5.13 -6.77
C VAL A 68 7.29 -6.16 -7.69
N VAL A 69 8.13 -6.99 -8.29
CA VAL A 69 7.67 -8.15 -9.06
C VAL A 69 7.72 -9.37 -8.14
N LEU A 70 6.59 -10.06 -8.00
CA LEU A 70 6.46 -11.27 -7.18
C LEU A 70 6.04 -12.46 -8.05
N LEU A 71 6.62 -13.63 -7.80
CA LEU A 71 6.17 -14.92 -8.33
C LEU A 71 5.28 -15.60 -7.28
N LEU A 72 3.98 -15.69 -7.53
CA LEU A 72 3.05 -16.34 -6.61
C LEU A 72 3.39 -17.84 -6.46
N ASP A 73 3.48 -18.30 -5.21
CA ASP A 73 3.56 -19.72 -4.84
C ASP A 73 2.13 -20.30 -4.78
N ALA A 74 1.32 -19.97 -5.79
CA ALA A 74 -0.01 -20.51 -6.00
C ALA A 74 0.11 -21.60 -7.06
N VAL A 75 -0.20 -22.83 -6.65
CA VAL A 75 -0.20 -24.02 -7.49
C VAL A 75 -0.90 -23.71 -8.81
N SER A 76 -0.17 -23.89 -9.92
CA SER A 76 -0.55 -23.75 -11.35
C SER A 76 -0.92 -22.35 -11.87
N SER A 77 -0.25 -21.97 -12.96
CA SER A 77 -0.52 -20.78 -13.76
C SER A 77 -1.93 -20.82 -14.37
N TYR A 78 -2.79 -19.86 -14.03
CA TYR A 78 -4.02 -19.59 -14.77
C TYR A 78 -4.14 -18.10 -15.08
N ARG A 79 -4.60 -17.80 -16.29
CA ARG A 79 -4.93 -16.44 -16.74
C ARG A 79 -6.42 -16.39 -17.04
N LEU A 80 -7.15 -15.54 -16.31
CA LEU A 80 -8.59 -15.36 -16.45
C LEU A 80 -8.88 -13.92 -16.92
N THR A 81 -9.71 -13.79 -17.95
CA THR A 81 -10.23 -12.50 -18.45
C THR A 81 -11.76 -12.60 -18.39
N ILE A 82 -12.41 -11.80 -17.54
CA ILE A 82 -13.89 -11.76 -17.41
C ILE A 82 -14.40 -10.33 -17.52
N GLU A 83 -15.67 -10.20 -17.90
CA GLU A 83 -16.35 -8.91 -18.01
C GLU A 83 -16.65 -8.34 -16.62
N LYS A 84 -16.48 -7.03 -16.47
CA LYS A 84 -16.58 -6.31 -15.19
C LYS A 84 -17.98 -6.42 -14.53
N GLN A 85 -19.01 -6.65 -15.33
CA GLN A 85 -20.41 -6.80 -14.89
C GLN A 85 -20.74 -8.20 -14.36
N SER A 86 -19.88 -9.19 -14.64
CA SER A 86 -20.04 -10.58 -14.18
C SER A 86 -19.57 -10.80 -12.73
N LEU A 87 -19.20 -9.72 -12.04
CA LEU A 87 -18.88 -9.73 -10.62
C LEU A 87 -20.17 -9.43 -9.84
N GLU A 88 -20.76 -10.48 -9.27
CA GLU A 88 -21.87 -10.39 -8.30
C GLU A 88 -21.37 -10.74 -6.89
N HIS A 89 -22.10 -10.29 -5.87
CA HIS A 89 -21.98 -10.77 -4.48
C HIS A 89 -22.90 -11.96 -4.24
#